data_AF-L1QMB6-F1
#
_entry.id   AF-L1QMB6-F1
#
_cell.length_a   1.000
_cell.length_b   1.000
_cell.length_c   1.000
_cell.angle_alpha   90.00
_cell.angle_beta   90.00
_cell.angle_gamma   90.00
#
_symmetry.space_group_name_H-M   'P 1'
#
loop_
_entity.id
_entity.type
_entity.pdbx_description
1 polymer ?
#
loop_
_entity_poly.entity_id
_entity_poly.type
_entity_poly.pdbx_seq_one_letter_code
_entity_poly.pdbx_strand_id
1 'polypeptide(L)'
;MHDPFIPERIEHIFIPEVSTCIITNNEINQGNYKGIEYNLFDYTKSNLSSTKKDEIKYNSDLFYELVNKAVSLINNAHVLHDELEAYYIKAMDFSVADNIYEKVIKKLEKYE
;
A
#
# COMPACT_ATOMS: atom_id res chain seq x y z
N MET A 1 10.20 -7.84 4.66
CA MET A 1 8.90 -7.27 4.27
C MET A 1 9.10 -5.77 4.15
N HIS A 2 8.65 -5.19 3.04
CA HIS A 2 8.94 -3.82 2.62
C HIS A 2 7.86 -2.87 3.14
N ASP A 3 8.26 -1.62 3.32
CA ASP A 3 7.36 -0.55 3.71
C ASP A 3 6.27 -0.32 2.64
N PRO A 4 4.99 -0.13 3.01
CA PRO A 4 3.89 0.05 2.06
C PRO A 4 4.00 1.29 1.17
N PHE A 5 4.72 2.34 1.62
CA PHE A 5 4.86 3.59 0.89
C PHE A 5 6.24 3.76 0.24
N ILE A 6 7.28 3.16 0.82
CA ILE A 6 8.67 3.28 0.34
C ILE A 6 9.27 1.89 0.18
N PRO A 7 9.11 1.22 -0.98
CA PRO A 7 9.56 -0.15 -1.18
C PRO A 7 11.05 -0.38 -0.88
N GLU A 8 11.90 0.63 -1.07
CA GLU A 8 13.32 0.56 -0.80
C GLU A 8 13.66 0.57 0.70
N ARG A 9 12.73 0.98 1.56
CA ARG A 9 12.90 1.01 3.01
C ARG A 9 12.73 -0.39 3.58
N ILE A 10 13.81 -0.92 4.17
CA ILE A 10 13.78 -2.16 4.93
C ILE A 10 13.04 -1.91 6.25
N GLU A 11 12.01 -2.71 6.51
CA GLU A 11 11.16 -2.54 7.70
C GLU A 11 11.34 -3.69 8.71
N HIS A 12 11.27 -4.94 8.25
CA HIS A 12 11.38 -6.13 9.10
C HIS A 12 12.58 -7.00 8.69
N ILE A 13 13.33 -7.48 9.69
CA ILE A 13 14.51 -8.34 9.51
C ILE A 13 14.24 -9.71 10.13
N PHE A 14 14.47 -10.77 9.36
CA PHE A 14 14.35 -12.15 9.80
C PHE A 14 15.74 -12.79 9.85
N ILE A 15 16.07 -13.45 10.96
CA ILE A 15 17.34 -14.16 11.17
C ILE A 15 17.01 -15.61 11.56
N PRO A 16 16.74 -16.49 10.57
CA PRO A 16 16.27 -17.85 10.81
C PRO A 16 17.25 -18.70 11.63
N GLU A 17 18.55 -18.50 11.45
CA GLU A 17 19.63 -19.28 12.08
C GLU A 17 19.60 -19.20 13.61
N VAL A 18 19.07 -18.11 14.15
CA VAL A 18 18.90 -17.89 15.59
C VAL A 18 17.43 -17.76 15.99
N SER A 19 16.50 -18.17 15.12
CA SER A 19 15.05 -18.12 15.36
C SER A 19 14.56 -16.76 15.85
N THR A 20 15.12 -15.67 15.32
CA THR A 20 14.86 -14.30 15.78
C THR A 20 14.34 -13.43 14.64
N CYS A 21 13.40 -12.53 14.96
CA CYS A 21 12.91 -11.51 14.04
C CYS A 21 12.92 -10.14 14.72
N ILE A 22 13.38 -9.12 13.99
CA ILE A 22 13.28 -7.71 14.37
C ILE A 22 12.14 -7.11 13.57
N ILE A 23 11.11 -6.65 14.27
CA ILE A 23 9.89 -6.13 13.68
C ILE A 23 9.78 -4.65 14.02
N THR A 24 9.64 -3.81 12.99
CA THR A 24 9.32 -2.39 13.18
C THR A 24 7.82 -2.26 13.38
N ASN A 25 7.40 -1.63 14.48
CA ASN A 25 6.00 -1.23 14.67
C ASN A 25 5.94 0.30 14.57
N ASN A 26 5.14 0.80 13.65
CA ASN A 26 4.96 2.20 13.31
C ASN A 26 3.47 2.52 13.20
N GLU A 27 3.21 3.79 12.94
CA GLU A 27 1.87 4.37 12.85
C GLU A 27 1.02 3.80 11.71
N ILE A 28 1.62 3.09 10.74
CA ILE A 28 0.95 2.53 9.56
C ILE A 28 0.61 1.06 9.78
N ASN A 29 1.59 0.27 10.19
CA ASN A 29 1.45 -1.18 10.30
C ASN A 29 0.74 -1.61 11.60
N GLN A 30 0.79 -0.80 12.67
CA GLN A 30 -0.01 -0.92 13.91
C GLN A 30 -0.21 -2.35 14.42
N GLY A 31 0.84 -3.17 14.34
CA GLY A 31 0.75 -4.59 14.66
C GLY A 31 0.84 -4.84 16.16
N ASN A 32 0.13 -5.86 16.65
CA ASN A 32 0.28 -6.34 18.02
C ASN A 32 1.15 -7.60 18.04
N TYR A 33 2.46 -7.39 18.15
CA TYR A 33 3.45 -8.46 18.15
C TYR A 33 3.81 -8.86 19.58
N LYS A 34 3.96 -10.17 19.82
CA LYS A 34 4.50 -10.68 21.09
C LYS A 34 6.01 -10.74 21.00
N GLY A 35 6.71 -10.03 21.89
CA GLY A 35 8.15 -10.02 21.92
C GLY A 35 8.71 -9.02 22.93
N ILE A 36 10.00 -8.73 22.80
CA ILE A 36 10.64 -7.64 23.53
C ILE A 36 10.37 -6.36 22.74
N GLU A 37 9.75 -5.38 23.40
CA GLU A 37 9.44 -4.09 22.80
C GLU A 37 10.53 -3.08 23.14
N TYR A 38 11.04 -2.40 22.12
CA TYR A 38 11.99 -1.31 22.27
C TYR A 38 11.35 -0.03 21.72
N ASN A 39 10.98 0.88 22.62
CA ASN A 39 10.54 2.20 22.20
C ASN A 39 11.74 3.06 21.81
N LEU A 40 11.92 3.29 20.50
CA LEU A 40 13.03 4.08 19.99
C LEU A 40 13.02 5.53 20.50
N PHE A 41 11.86 6.07 20.90
CA PHE A 41 11.78 7.42 21.49
C PHE A 41 12.59 7.52 22.78
N ASP A 42 12.67 6.45 23.58
CA ASP A 42 13.42 6.43 24.84
C ASP A 42 14.93 6.63 24.62
N TYR A 43 15.41 6.33 23.41
CA TYR A 43 16.81 6.45 23.01
C TYR A 43 17.11 7.72 22.20
N THR A 44 16.11 8.60 22.01
CA THR A 44 16.31 9.90 21.36
C THR A 44 16.63 11.00 22.39
N LYS A 45 17.53 11.94 22.05
CA LYS A 45 17.88 13.06 22.94
C LYS A 45 16.62 13.86 23.30
N SER A 46 16.28 13.89 24.58
CA SER A 46 15.04 14.47 25.15
C SER A 46 14.87 15.99 25.01
N ASN A 47 15.77 16.69 24.32
CA ASN A 47 15.72 18.14 24.12
C ASN A 47 14.99 18.52 22.81
N LEU A 48 13.81 17.95 22.55
CA LEU A 48 12.96 18.44 21.47
C LEU A 48 12.24 19.72 21.93
N SER A 49 12.55 20.84 21.26
CA SER A 49 11.81 22.10 21.42
C SER A 49 10.31 21.90 21.19
N SER A 50 9.46 22.68 21.87
CA SER A 50 8.00 22.67 21.69
C SER A 50 7.60 22.86 20.23
N THR A 51 8.25 23.78 19.53
CA THR A 51 8.00 24.05 18.08
C THR A 51 8.16 22.79 17.22
N LYS A 52 9.18 21.95 17.50
CA LYS A 52 9.39 20.70 16.74
C LYS A 52 8.31 19.67 17.02
N LYS A 53 7.77 19.63 18.24
CA LYS A 53 6.66 18.74 18.58
C LYS A 53 5.39 19.14 17.84
N ASP A 54 5.13 20.44 17.75
CA ASP A 54 3.99 20.98 17.01
C ASP A 54 4.10 20.69 15.50
N GLU A 55 5.30 20.85 14.92
CA GLU A 55 5.58 20.48 13.53
C GLU A 55 5.39 18.97 13.27
N ILE A 56 5.90 18.11 14.15
CA ILE A 56 5.73 16.65 14.05
C ILE A 56 4.24 16.30 14.07
N LYS A 57 3.48 16.88 15.00
CA LYS A 57 2.03 16.65 15.10
C LYS A 57 1.31 17.12 13.84
N TYR A 58 1.58 18.33 13.37
CA TYR A 58 0.97 18.87 12.16
C TYR A 58 1.24 17.96 10.95
N ASN A 59 2.48 17.52 10.75
CA ASN A 59 2.84 16.62 9.65
C ASN A 59 2.16 15.25 9.77
N SER A 60 2.03 14.73 10.99
CA SER A 60 1.30 13.48 11.26
C SER A 60 -0.18 13.62 10.90
N ASP A 61 -0.84 14.70 11.33
CA ASP A 61 -2.25 14.94 11.05
C ASP A 61 -2.48 15.09 9.52
N LEU A 62 -1.62 15.86 8.84
CA LEU A 62 -1.66 16.03 7.40
C LEU A 62 -1.44 14.72 6.64
N PHE A 63 -0.52 13.87 7.09
CA PHE A 63 -0.28 12.55 6.50
C PHE A 63 -1.57 11.72 6.49
N TYR A 64 -2.26 11.61 7.62
CA TYR A 64 -3.50 10.84 7.70
C TYR A 64 -4.63 11.44 6.88
N GLU A 65 -4.75 12.78 6.84
CA GLU A 65 -5.74 13.44 6.00
C GLU A 65 -5.56 13.08 4.52
N LEU A 66 -4.32 13.15 4.03
CA LEU A 66 -3.98 12.84 2.64
C LEU A 66 -4.21 11.36 2.30
N VAL A 67 -3.79 10.45 3.19
CA VAL A 67 -4.02 9.00 3.00
C VAL A 67 -5.51 8.69 2.93
N ASN A 68 -6.31 9.20 3.87
CA ASN A 68 -7.75 8.97 3.88
C ASN A 68 -8.44 9.53 2.63
N LYS A 69 -8.02 10.72 2.18
CA LYS A 69 -8.51 11.32 0.94
C LYS A 69 -8.16 10.48 -0.28
N ALA A 70 -6.92 9.97 -0.35
CA ALA A 70 -6.49 9.11 -1.44
C ALA A 70 -7.31 7.80 -1.50
N VAL A 71 -7.50 7.13 -0.37
CA VAL A 71 -8.32 5.91 -0.28
C VAL A 71 -9.77 6.19 -0.69
N SER A 72 -10.35 7.31 -0.24
CA SER A 72 -11.70 7.73 -0.62
C SER A 72 -11.84 7.93 -2.14
N LEU A 73 -10.87 8.59 -2.76
CA LEU A 73 -10.86 8.80 -4.21
C LEU A 73 -10.75 7.49 -4.99
N ILE A 74 -9.87 6.58 -4.56
CA ILE A 74 -9.72 5.24 -5.18
C ILE A 74 -11.05 4.47 -5.07
N ASN A 75 -11.67 4.49 -3.90
CA ASN A 75 -12.96 3.82 -3.68
C ASN A 75 -14.05 4.39 -4.61
N ASN A 76 -14.16 5.72 -4.70
CA ASN A 76 -15.17 6.35 -5.56
C ASN A 76 -14.92 6.04 -7.04
N ALA A 77 -13.66 6.00 -7.47
CA ALA A 77 -13.30 5.62 -8.83
C ALA A 77 -13.66 4.15 -9.12
N HIS A 78 -13.42 3.25 -8.16
CA HIS A 78 -13.78 1.83 -8.28
C HIS A 78 -15.29 1.64 -8.37
N VAL A 79 -16.08 2.31 -7.51
CA VAL A 79 -17.55 2.24 -7.54
C VAL A 79 -18.08 2.72 -8.89
N LEU A 80 -17.58 3.85 -9.40
CA LEU A 80 -17.97 4.36 -10.70
C LEU A 80 -17.57 3.39 -11.83
N HIS A 81 -16.40 2.77 -11.74
CA HIS A 81 -15.95 1.75 -12.68
C HIS A 81 -16.91 0.56 -12.69
N ASP A 82 -17.27 0.01 -11.52
CA ASP A 82 -18.19 -1.12 -11.39
C ASP A 82 -19.58 -0.80 -11.98
N GLU A 83 -20.08 0.42 -11.75
CA GLU A 83 -21.33 0.90 -12.34
C GLU A 83 -21.26 0.93 -13.87
N LEU A 84 -20.18 1.46 -14.44
CA LEU A 84 -19.97 1.51 -15.88
C LEU A 84 -19.82 0.11 -16.48
N GLU A 85 -19.06 -0.76 -15.81
CA GLU A 85 -18.87 -2.15 -16.20
C GLU A 85 -20.20 -2.91 -16.26
N ALA A 86 -21.12 -2.65 -15.33
CA ALA A 86 -22.46 -3.25 -15.36
C ALA A 86 -23.29 -2.86 -16.60
N TYR A 87 -23.07 -1.66 -17.17
CA TYR A 87 -23.68 -1.26 -18.45
C TYR A 87 -22.95 -1.89 -19.64
N TYR A 88 -21.61 -1.88 -19.62
CA TYR A 88 -20.80 -2.46 -20.70
C TYR A 88 -21.06 -3.96 -20.87
N ILE A 89 -21.11 -4.72 -19.78
CA ILE A 89 -21.39 -6.16 -19.84
C ILE A 89 -22.72 -6.46 -20.54
N LYS A 90 -23.75 -5.64 -20.31
CA LYS A 90 -25.07 -5.83 -20.93
C LYS A 90 -25.10 -5.43 -22.41
N ALA A 91 -24.28 -4.46 -22.79
CA ALA A 91 -24.26 -3.90 -24.14
C ALA A 91 -23.20 -4.53 -25.05
N MET A 92 -22.25 -5.28 -24.49
CA MET A 92 -21.12 -5.87 -25.21
C MET A 92 -21.41 -7.30 -25.66
N ASP A 93 -21.07 -7.62 -26.91
CA ASP A 93 -20.99 -9.00 -27.39
C ASP A 93 -19.55 -9.52 -27.19
N PHE A 94 -19.31 -10.15 -26.05
CA PHE A 94 -18.00 -10.70 -25.71
C PHE A 94 -17.53 -11.79 -26.68
N SER A 95 -18.43 -12.48 -27.38
CA SER A 95 -18.05 -13.51 -28.35
C SER A 95 -17.26 -12.93 -29.54
N VAL A 96 -17.60 -11.71 -29.95
CA VAL A 96 -16.90 -10.98 -31.00
C VAL A 96 -15.55 -10.48 -30.49
N ALA A 97 -15.52 -9.94 -29.27
CA ALA A 97 -14.28 -9.47 -28.64
C ALA A 97 -13.26 -10.63 -28.48
N ASP A 98 -13.70 -11.77 -27.97
CA ASP A 98 -12.89 -12.99 -27.81
C ASP A 98 -12.36 -13.49 -29.16
N ASN A 99 -13.18 -13.45 -30.21
CA ASN A 99 -12.74 -13.84 -31.55
C ASN A 99 -11.61 -12.96 -32.08
N ILE A 100 -11.68 -11.65 -31.83
CA ILE A 100 -10.64 -10.69 -32.22
C ILE A 100 -9.37 -10.96 -31.39
N TYR A 101 -9.51 -11.14 -30.07
CA TYR A 101 -8.41 -11.47 -29.17
C TYR A 101 -7.65 -12.71 -29.66
N GLU A 102 -8.35 -13.81 -29.91
CA GLU A 102 -7.77 -15.06 -30.41
C GLU A 102 -7.05 -14.90 -31.76
N LYS A 103 -7.61 -14.11 -32.68
CA LYS A 103 -6.97 -13.80 -33.97
C LYS A 103 -5.67 -13.02 -33.79
N VAL A 104 -5.64 -12.08 -32.85
CA VAL A 104 -4.45 -11.26 -32.55
C VAL A 104 -3.38 -12.12 -31.90
N ILE A 105 -3.73 -12.93 -30.89
CA ILE A 105 -2.79 -13.84 -30.22
C ILE A 105 -2.18 -14.81 -31.22
N LYS A 106 -2.99 -15.51 -32.03
CA LYS A 106 -2.48 -16.41 -33.08
C LYS A 106 -1.58 -15.73 -34.10
N LYS A 107 -1.80 -14.43 -34.36
CA LYS A 107 -0.94 -13.66 -35.24
C LYS A 107 0.43 -13.40 -34.59
N LEU A 108 0.46 -13.09 -33.30
CA LEU A 108 1.69 -12.83 -32.54
C LEU A 108 2.51 -14.10 -32.33
N GLU A 109 1.86 -15.21 -31.95
CA GLU A 109 2.50 -16.53 -31.79
C GLU A 109 3.16 -17.03 -33.08
N LYS A 110 2.68 -16.57 -34.24
CA LYS A 110 3.28 -16.93 -35.54
C LYS A 110 4.63 -16.24 -35.82
N TYR A 111 5.02 -15.28 -35.00
CA TYR A 111 6.31 -14.58 -35.07
C TYR A 111 7.29 -15.01 -33.96
N GLU A 112 6.91 -15.95 -33.10
CA GLU A 112 7.85 -16.78 -32.30
C GLU A 112 8.30 -18.01 -33.12
#